data_AF-A0ABD3PR99-F1
#
_entry.id   AF-A0ABD3PR99-F1
#
_cell.length_a   1.000
_cell.length_b   1.000
_cell.length_c   1.000
_cell.angle_alpha   90.00
_cell.angle_beta   90.00
_cell.angle_gamma   90.00
#
_symmetry.space_group_name_H-M   'P 1'
#
loop_
_entity.id
_entity.type
_entity.pdbx_description
1 polymer ?
#
loop_
_entity_poly.entity_id
_entity_poly.type
_entity_poly.pdbx_seq_one_letter_code
_entity_poly.pdbx_strand_id
1 'polypeptide(L)'
;MRPCLPLTYALYSSSLLSRPSIVTAFHSTQKLTANFHRSPSFAIVSPHLSSHLRHHSSLYRHLSQQLDAAKSSDDTGPSSPKARKRKMAKSKDDTPSVPHAPDSLFSKNTSIDQTRTKLLTLSTPNPRSKESFKNPCIIYWMIRDVRTIDNWALLFAESIAIQNKVPLRVVYTLPPPPADDAPEGEDGSPPNPADMSLTERHGVFLLDGLKIVAEELIDVQVPFDVLCPASRDAVGETICNYANSNEALAVVCDMSPLRAPRCWTETQTAPLLEGDAIPLYQVDAHNVVPVWVASPKREVGARTLRPKIHNVFGGYCCTFPEFKGNAHVEDVNLGKGEHDWEAYKAYMKLDESIKSVDGMVAGHEAAMKRWKEFCSSTQQGLKNFDSLRNDPNYQSVCTNLSPYINYGQISFQRLALEVRALKKHSNGTAAFIEEGVVRRELSDNFVYYTPDGYDSLDGAADWARDSLELHASDEREYLYTWKELERGETHDDLWNAGQMQLVREGGLHGFMRMYWAKKILEWTFSPSYALATAQYFNDRYAYDGNDPNGFVGVGWSIMGIHDMGWKERPIFGKIRYMNYAGCKRKFKIDPFVARYRGAKENAVKALAAKGGEAKVSGKKRKA
;
A
#
# COMPACT_ATOMS: atom_id res chain seq x y z
N MET A 1 44.83 -40.83 -25.45
CA MET A 1 43.43 -40.39 -25.30
C MET A 1 43.25 -39.15 -26.18
N ARG A 2 42.17 -39.07 -26.98
CA ARG A 2 42.13 -38.25 -28.22
C ARG A 2 42.10 -36.73 -28.00
N PRO A 3 43.02 -35.97 -28.63
CA PRO A 3 42.84 -34.59 -29.07
C PRO A 3 42.70 -34.51 -30.62
N CYS A 4 42.80 -33.30 -31.20
CA CYS A 4 42.71 -32.91 -32.64
C CYS A 4 41.27 -32.62 -33.14
N LEU A 5 40.89 -31.40 -33.60
CA LEU A 5 41.34 -30.54 -34.74
C LEU A 5 40.73 -31.00 -36.11
N PRO A 6 40.72 -30.19 -37.22
CA PRO A 6 40.40 -28.75 -37.38
C PRO A 6 39.76 -28.34 -38.78
N LEU A 7 39.55 -27.01 -39.04
CA LEU A 7 39.52 -26.32 -40.37
C LEU A 7 38.36 -26.71 -41.37
N THR A 8 37.92 -25.97 -42.42
CA THR A 8 38.35 -24.72 -43.11
C THR A 8 37.23 -24.08 -43.98
N TYR A 9 37.22 -22.74 -44.10
CA TYR A 9 36.96 -21.84 -45.28
C TYR A 9 36.02 -22.18 -46.47
N ALA A 10 35.13 -21.21 -46.81
CA ALA A 10 35.02 -20.42 -48.08
C ALA A 10 33.58 -19.82 -48.19
N LEU A 11 33.27 -18.52 -48.32
CA LEU A 11 33.66 -17.39 -49.21
C LEU A 11 32.98 -17.31 -50.59
N TYR A 12 32.58 -16.08 -50.93
CA TYR A 12 31.95 -15.50 -52.15
C TYR A 12 30.40 -15.36 -52.17
N SER A 13 29.78 -14.27 -52.64
CA SER A 13 30.18 -12.84 -52.79
C SER A 13 28.98 -11.99 -53.28
N SER A 14 29.06 -10.65 -53.13
CA SER A 14 28.47 -9.60 -54.03
C SER A 14 26.93 -9.52 -54.21
N SER A 15 26.28 -8.34 -54.32
CA SER A 15 26.74 -6.93 -54.26
C SER A 15 25.59 -5.92 -54.45
N LEU A 16 25.76 -4.66 -53.94
CA LEU A 16 25.21 -3.38 -54.48
C LEU A 16 23.65 -3.22 -54.44
N LEU A 17 22.98 -2.07 -54.32
CA LEU A 17 23.22 -0.61 -54.21
C LEU A 17 22.03 -0.04 -53.35
N SER A 18 21.88 1.22 -52.91
CA SER A 18 22.60 2.51 -53.01
C SER A 18 22.15 3.47 -51.88
N ARG A 19 22.88 4.57 -51.63
CA ARG A 19 22.35 5.79 -50.96
C ARG A 19 21.84 6.79 -52.02
N PRO A 20 21.17 7.87 -51.61
CA PRO A 20 21.90 9.15 -51.70
C PRO A 20 21.75 10.06 -50.46
N SER A 21 22.59 11.10 -50.42
CA SER A 21 22.55 12.22 -49.48
C SER A 21 22.67 13.52 -50.28
N ILE A 22 21.95 14.58 -49.90
CA ILE A 22 22.19 15.94 -50.44
C ILE A 22 22.18 16.96 -49.28
N VAL A 23 23.05 17.97 -49.42
CA VAL A 23 23.36 19.04 -48.46
C VAL A 23 23.31 20.39 -49.20
N THR A 24 22.63 21.38 -48.62
CA THR A 24 22.90 22.86 -48.71
C THR A 24 21.84 23.55 -47.83
N ALA A 25 22.10 24.39 -46.82
CA ALA A 25 23.02 25.54 -46.62
C ALA A 25 22.45 26.91 -47.06
N PHE A 26 22.90 27.97 -46.36
CA PHE A 26 22.54 29.41 -46.34
C PHE A 26 21.50 29.82 -45.26
N HIS A 27 21.59 30.93 -44.52
CA HIS A 27 22.63 31.91 -44.08
C HIS A 27 21.86 33.06 -43.40
N SER A 28 22.33 33.60 -42.26
CA SER A 28 22.07 34.97 -41.71
C SER A 28 20.59 35.49 -41.58
N THR A 29 20.20 36.40 -40.68
CA THR A 29 20.90 37.61 -40.21
C THR A 29 20.21 38.22 -38.97
N GLN A 30 21.02 38.89 -38.13
CA GLN A 30 20.70 40.09 -37.33
C GLN A 30 19.56 40.18 -36.29
N LYS A 31 20.03 40.61 -35.11
CA LYS A 31 19.36 41.37 -34.03
C LYS A 31 18.34 42.41 -34.51
N LEU A 32 17.30 42.64 -33.69
CA LEU A 32 16.88 44.00 -33.33
C LEU A 32 16.21 44.04 -31.94
N THR A 33 16.34 45.18 -31.28
CA THR A 33 15.92 45.48 -29.91
C THR A 33 14.68 46.38 -29.89
N ALA A 34 13.82 46.25 -28.87
CA ALA A 34 13.39 47.36 -27.97
C ALA A 34 11.97 47.19 -27.39
N ASN A 35 11.89 47.52 -26.09
CA ASN A 35 10.74 47.89 -25.25
C ASN A 35 9.47 48.43 -25.94
N PHE A 36 8.29 48.15 -25.35
CA PHE A 36 7.36 49.21 -24.89
C PHE A 36 6.41 48.72 -23.77
N HIS A 37 5.70 49.67 -23.13
CA HIS A 37 4.97 49.55 -21.86
C HIS A 37 3.43 49.41 -22.02
N ARG A 38 2.80 48.81 -20.99
CA ARG A 38 1.42 49.03 -20.47
C ARG A 38 0.18 48.69 -21.35
N SER A 39 -0.55 47.64 -20.91
CA SER A 39 -2.01 47.47 -20.63
C SER A 39 -3.11 48.31 -21.37
N PRO A 40 -4.41 47.89 -21.41
CA PRO A 40 -5.07 46.70 -20.83
C PRO A 40 -6.16 45.99 -21.71
N SER A 41 -6.75 44.89 -21.18
CA SER A 41 -8.15 44.41 -21.36
C SER A 41 -8.63 43.61 -22.60
N PHE A 42 -9.59 42.70 -22.31
CA PHE A 42 -10.56 41.97 -23.15
C PHE A 42 -10.16 40.69 -23.95
N ALA A 43 -10.24 39.57 -23.22
CA ALA A 43 -10.92 38.30 -23.55
C ALA A 43 -11.30 37.95 -25.00
N ILE A 44 -10.72 36.83 -25.49
CA ILE A 44 -11.44 35.79 -26.26
C ILE A 44 -10.98 34.42 -25.71
N VAL A 45 -11.88 33.61 -25.16
CA VAL A 45 -11.61 32.21 -24.76
C VAL A 45 -12.56 31.30 -25.52
N SER A 46 -12.00 30.28 -26.18
CA SER A 46 -12.76 29.29 -26.95
C SER A 46 -13.33 28.19 -26.03
N PRO A 47 -14.59 27.74 -26.21
CA PRO A 47 -15.25 26.89 -25.24
C PRO A 47 -15.20 25.38 -25.59
N HIS A 48 -14.19 24.65 -25.12
CA HIS A 48 -14.27 23.19 -24.98
C HIS A 48 -13.36 22.66 -23.85
N LEU A 49 -13.85 22.73 -22.60
CA LEU A 49 -13.54 21.80 -21.48
C LEU A 49 -14.36 22.21 -20.23
N SER A 50 -15.68 21.98 -20.20
CA SER A 50 -16.50 22.40 -19.04
C SER A 50 -17.86 21.69 -18.85
N SER A 51 -17.92 20.39 -19.15
CA SER A 51 -19.11 19.54 -18.90
C SER A 51 -18.95 18.59 -17.70
N HIS A 52 -17.77 17.99 -17.48
CA HIS A 52 -17.61 16.95 -16.44
C HIS A 52 -17.54 17.45 -14.99
N LEU A 53 -17.04 18.66 -14.72
CA LEU A 53 -16.90 19.17 -13.34
C LEU A 53 -18.19 19.73 -12.72
N ARG A 54 -19.30 19.83 -13.48
CA ARG A 54 -20.56 20.44 -12.99
C ARG A 54 -21.59 19.47 -12.41
N HIS A 55 -21.52 18.17 -12.69
CA HIS A 55 -22.49 17.21 -12.15
C HIS A 55 -22.19 16.74 -10.73
N HIS A 56 -20.91 16.55 -10.35
CA HIS A 56 -20.57 16.16 -8.97
C HIS A 56 -20.80 17.28 -7.93
N SER A 57 -20.76 18.55 -8.34
CA SER A 57 -20.94 19.69 -7.45
C SER A 57 -22.40 20.00 -7.07
N SER A 58 -23.42 19.50 -7.79
CA SER A 58 -24.82 19.87 -7.49
C SER A 58 -25.48 18.94 -6.48
N LEU A 59 -25.16 17.64 -6.52
CA LEU A 59 -25.68 16.63 -5.58
C LEU A 59 -25.24 16.92 -4.13
N TYR A 60 -23.96 17.25 -3.91
CA TYR A 60 -23.46 17.62 -2.58
C TYR A 60 -24.01 18.94 -2.05
N ARG A 61 -24.32 19.90 -2.93
CA ARG A 61 -24.86 21.20 -2.51
C ARG A 61 -26.29 21.08 -1.98
N HIS A 62 -27.06 20.09 -2.44
CA HIS A 62 -28.40 19.81 -1.96
C HIS A 62 -28.41 19.13 -0.57
N LEU A 63 -27.47 18.22 -0.31
CA LEU A 63 -27.26 17.60 1.01
C LEU A 63 -26.80 18.62 2.06
N SER A 64 -25.91 19.55 1.72
CA SER A 64 -25.48 20.61 2.65
C SER A 64 -26.62 21.57 3.01
N GLN A 65 -27.48 21.92 2.04
CA GLN A 65 -28.62 22.82 2.28
C GLN A 65 -29.69 22.24 3.20
N GLN A 66 -29.83 20.90 3.28
CA GLN A 66 -30.75 20.27 4.25
C GLN A 66 -30.17 20.20 5.68
N LEU A 67 -28.85 20.25 5.83
CA LEU A 67 -28.18 20.28 7.15
C LEU A 67 -28.17 21.68 7.77
N ASP A 68 -28.08 22.74 6.97
CA ASP A 68 -28.10 24.13 7.46
C ASP A 68 -29.51 24.63 7.81
N ALA A 69 -30.56 24.08 7.20
CA ALA A 69 -31.95 24.40 7.50
C ALA A 69 -32.42 23.98 8.92
N ALA A 70 -31.65 23.13 9.61
CA ALA A 70 -31.96 22.64 10.96
C ALA A 70 -31.38 23.50 12.10
N LYS A 71 -30.83 24.70 11.81
CA LYS A 71 -30.09 25.54 12.78
C LYS A 71 -30.57 26.98 12.93
N SER A 72 -31.77 27.34 12.47
CA SER A 72 -32.30 28.71 12.59
C SER A 72 -33.78 28.80 12.97
N SER A 73 -34.10 28.49 14.22
CA SER A 73 -35.32 28.97 14.90
C SER A 73 -35.19 28.85 16.42
N ASP A 74 -34.84 29.96 17.07
CA ASP A 74 -35.60 30.54 18.20
C ASP A 74 -34.77 31.61 18.92
N ASP A 75 -35.22 32.86 18.79
CA ASP A 75 -34.72 34.01 19.56
C ASP A 75 -35.92 34.71 20.20
N THR A 76 -36.09 34.52 21.51
CA THR A 76 -36.87 35.44 22.35
C THR A 76 -36.21 35.57 23.73
N GLY A 77 -36.15 36.82 24.19
CA GLY A 77 -35.38 37.27 25.36
C GLY A 77 -36.00 36.99 26.74
N PRO A 78 -35.51 37.67 27.80
CA PRO A 78 -34.89 36.91 28.88
C PRO A 78 -35.67 36.91 30.20
N SER A 79 -35.52 35.83 30.97
CA SER A 79 -35.72 35.87 32.42
C SER A 79 -34.87 34.84 33.17
N SER A 80 -34.51 35.17 34.40
CA SER A 80 -33.85 34.30 35.39
C SER A 80 -34.54 34.57 36.75
N PRO A 81 -34.44 33.71 37.81
CA PRO A 81 -33.30 32.83 38.07
C PRO A 81 -33.58 31.46 38.79
N LYS A 82 -32.48 30.72 39.05
CA LYS A 82 -32.30 29.63 40.04
C LYS A 82 -33.04 28.29 39.82
N ALA A 83 -32.31 27.27 39.33
CA ALA A 83 -32.55 25.87 39.72
C ALA A 83 -31.27 25.00 39.70
N ARG A 84 -31.17 24.11 40.70
CA ARG A 84 -30.20 23.02 40.94
C ARG A 84 -29.43 22.46 39.70
N LYS A 85 -28.10 22.38 39.82
CA LYS A 85 -27.23 21.55 38.96
C LYS A 85 -27.60 20.06 39.10
N ARG A 86 -28.30 19.50 38.11
CA ARG A 86 -28.34 18.06 37.83
C ARG A 86 -27.21 17.76 36.82
N LYS A 87 -26.31 16.81 37.14
CA LYS A 87 -25.39 16.27 36.13
C LYS A 87 -26.23 15.53 35.08
N MET A 88 -26.32 16.05 33.86
CA MET A 88 -26.73 15.23 32.72
C MET A 88 -25.56 14.29 32.41
N ALA A 89 -25.84 12.99 32.37
CA ALA A 89 -24.88 12.04 31.84
C ALA A 89 -24.70 12.34 30.34
N LYS A 90 -23.45 12.37 29.87
CA LYS A 90 -23.19 12.27 28.43
C LYS A 90 -23.81 10.95 27.94
N SER A 91 -24.52 11.00 26.82
CA SER A 91 -24.85 9.80 26.05
C SER A 91 -23.55 9.02 25.79
N LYS A 92 -23.62 7.71 26.01
CA LYS A 92 -22.75 6.77 25.30
C LYS A 92 -23.41 6.51 23.93
N ASP A 93 -22.57 6.14 22.97
CA ASP A 93 -22.92 5.82 21.58
C ASP A 93 -23.48 6.98 20.74
N ASP A 94 -22.55 7.84 20.30
CA ASP A 94 -22.57 8.46 18.96
C ASP A 94 -21.59 7.71 18.01
N THR A 95 -21.27 6.44 18.33
CA THR A 95 -20.36 5.61 17.53
C THR A 95 -21.16 5.04 16.35
N PRO A 96 -20.80 5.29 15.07
CA PRO A 96 -21.48 4.66 13.95
C PRO A 96 -21.37 3.15 14.06
N SER A 97 -22.52 2.46 14.12
CA SER A 97 -22.56 1.00 14.12
C SER A 97 -22.11 0.48 12.76
N VAL A 98 -21.22 -0.52 12.75
CA VAL A 98 -20.82 -1.20 11.52
C VAL A 98 -21.94 -2.17 11.13
N PRO A 99 -22.54 -2.04 9.94
CA PRO A 99 -23.49 -3.03 9.46
C PRO A 99 -22.72 -4.33 9.18
N HIS A 100 -23.00 -5.38 9.95
CA HIS A 100 -22.39 -6.71 9.78
C HIS A 100 -23.27 -7.60 8.88
N ALA A 101 -22.73 -8.71 8.40
CA ALA A 101 -23.53 -9.75 7.74
C ALA A 101 -24.60 -10.31 8.72
N PRO A 102 -25.80 -10.72 8.27
CA PRO A 102 -26.87 -11.14 9.16
C PRO A 102 -26.53 -12.35 10.05
N ASP A 103 -27.05 -12.34 11.28
CA ASP A 103 -26.96 -13.45 12.25
C ASP A 103 -27.34 -14.81 11.66
N SER A 104 -28.27 -14.83 10.70
CA SER A 104 -28.73 -16.03 10.01
C SER A 104 -27.65 -16.75 9.21
N LEU A 105 -26.52 -16.09 8.88
CA LEU A 105 -25.36 -16.69 8.21
C LEU A 105 -24.34 -17.30 9.18
N PHE A 106 -24.53 -17.13 10.49
CA PHE A 106 -23.64 -17.64 11.52
C PHE A 106 -24.34 -18.77 12.27
N SER A 107 -24.00 -20.01 11.91
CA SER A 107 -24.51 -21.18 12.64
C SER A 107 -23.88 -21.26 14.04
N LYS A 108 -24.52 -21.96 14.98
CA LYS A 108 -23.92 -22.24 16.31
C LYS A 108 -22.59 -23.00 16.25
N ASN A 109 -22.23 -23.55 15.09
CA ASN A 109 -21.01 -24.34 14.87
C ASN A 109 -19.95 -23.61 14.02
N THR A 110 -20.23 -22.43 13.45
CA THR A 110 -19.21 -21.64 12.72
C THR A 110 -18.29 -20.95 13.71
N SER A 111 -16.98 -21.17 13.60
CA SER A 111 -15.95 -20.51 14.42
C SER A 111 -15.62 -19.07 13.98
N ILE A 112 -16.40 -18.52 13.05
CA ILE A 112 -16.21 -17.19 12.46
C ILE A 112 -16.97 -16.17 13.29
N ASP A 113 -16.27 -15.17 13.80
CA ASP A 113 -16.88 -14.04 14.51
C ASP A 113 -17.53 -13.07 13.50
N GLN A 114 -18.83 -12.81 13.67
CA GLN A 114 -19.63 -11.92 12.83
C GLN A 114 -19.01 -10.53 12.66
N THR A 115 -18.35 -10.01 13.69
CA THR A 115 -17.76 -8.66 13.69
C THR A 115 -16.57 -8.52 12.73
N ARG A 116 -16.03 -9.64 12.20
CA ARG A 116 -15.06 -9.65 11.09
C ARG A 116 -15.66 -9.19 9.77
N THR A 117 -16.99 -9.18 9.65
CA THR A 117 -17.70 -8.83 8.42
C THR A 117 -18.13 -7.36 8.40
N LYS A 118 -18.42 -6.83 7.21
CA LYS A 118 -19.06 -5.55 6.96
C LYS A 118 -19.93 -5.70 5.71
N LEU A 119 -21.24 -5.48 5.84
CA LEU A 119 -22.18 -5.45 4.72
C LEU A 119 -22.01 -4.14 3.95
N LEU A 120 -21.78 -4.22 2.64
CA LEU A 120 -21.67 -3.04 1.76
C LEU A 120 -23.00 -2.73 1.05
N THR A 121 -23.86 -3.73 0.85
CA THR A 121 -25.18 -3.63 0.21
C THR A 121 -26.30 -3.62 1.27
N LEU A 122 -26.49 -2.46 1.89
CA LEU A 122 -27.35 -2.30 3.07
C LEU A 122 -28.83 -2.63 2.83
N SER A 123 -29.32 -2.44 1.60
CA SER A 123 -30.72 -2.70 1.23
C SER A 123 -30.99 -4.18 0.93
N THR A 124 -29.94 -4.96 0.67
CA THR A 124 -30.01 -6.36 0.23
C THR A 124 -29.11 -7.24 1.11
N PRO A 125 -29.47 -7.45 2.40
CA PRO A 125 -28.57 -8.06 3.38
C PRO A 125 -28.49 -9.60 3.30
N ASN A 126 -29.44 -10.28 2.65
CA ASN A 126 -29.55 -11.74 2.62
C ASN A 126 -29.17 -12.30 1.23
N PRO A 127 -28.60 -13.53 1.15
CA PRO A 127 -28.35 -14.19 -0.13
C PRO A 127 -29.63 -14.41 -0.94
N ARG A 128 -29.50 -14.40 -2.28
CA ARG A 128 -30.63 -14.70 -3.19
C ARG A 128 -31.15 -16.13 -2.97
N SER A 129 -32.44 -16.34 -3.24
CA SER A 129 -33.05 -17.68 -3.24
C SER A 129 -32.48 -18.51 -4.39
N LYS A 130 -31.94 -19.69 -4.07
CA LYS A 130 -31.30 -20.58 -5.05
C LYS A 130 -32.29 -21.23 -6.01
N GLU A 131 -33.56 -21.29 -5.63
CA GLU A 131 -34.66 -21.87 -6.40
C GLU A 131 -34.95 -21.07 -7.68
N SER A 132 -34.46 -19.83 -7.78
CA SER A 132 -34.54 -18.99 -8.99
C SER A 132 -33.44 -19.28 -10.04
N PHE A 133 -32.52 -20.20 -9.74
CA PHE A 133 -31.27 -20.38 -10.48
C PHE A 133 -31.01 -21.85 -10.81
N LYS A 134 -30.23 -22.10 -11.88
CA LYS A 134 -29.92 -23.44 -12.37
C LYS A 134 -28.61 -23.99 -11.79
N ASN A 135 -27.58 -23.15 -11.76
CA ASN A 135 -26.23 -23.44 -11.27
C ASN A 135 -25.78 -22.36 -10.25
N PRO A 136 -26.56 -22.06 -9.20
CA PRO A 136 -26.22 -21.01 -8.24
C PRO A 136 -24.92 -21.30 -7.50
N CYS A 137 -24.20 -20.25 -7.10
CA CYS A 137 -22.94 -20.35 -6.35
C CYS A 137 -22.78 -19.24 -5.30
N ILE A 138 -21.79 -19.37 -4.42
CA ILE A 138 -21.23 -18.25 -3.64
C ILE A 138 -19.89 -17.86 -4.28
N ILE A 139 -19.64 -16.55 -4.40
CA ILE A 139 -18.38 -16.03 -4.93
C ILE A 139 -17.56 -15.43 -3.79
N TYR A 140 -16.30 -15.83 -3.66
CA TYR A 140 -15.27 -15.04 -2.97
C TYR A 140 -14.45 -14.25 -4.00
N TRP A 141 -14.59 -12.93 -3.98
CA TRP A 141 -13.72 -11.99 -4.68
C TRP A 141 -12.49 -11.69 -3.81
N MET A 142 -11.38 -12.34 -4.14
CA MET A 142 -10.08 -12.16 -3.52
C MET A 142 -9.43 -10.87 -4.04
N ILE A 143 -8.88 -10.04 -3.12
CA ILE A 143 -8.26 -8.75 -3.47
C ILE A 143 -6.87 -8.62 -2.81
N ARG A 144 -6.82 -8.56 -1.48
CA ARG A 144 -5.59 -8.36 -0.67
C ARG A 144 -5.05 -9.68 -0.11
N ASP A 145 -5.92 -10.61 0.26
CA ASP A 145 -5.53 -11.82 1.00
C ASP A 145 -5.30 -13.02 0.07
N VAL A 146 -4.23 -12.95 -0.75
CA VAL A 146 -3.90 -13.95 -1.80
C VAL A 146 -3.32 -15.26 -1.23
N ARG A 147 -4.19 -16.05 -0.60
CA ARG A 147 -3.93 -17.40 -0.05
C ARG A 147 -5.23 -18.17 0.17
N THR A 148 -5.16 -19.50 0.12
CA THR A 148 -6.25 -20.37 0.61
C THR A 148 -6.17 -20.64 2.11
N ILE A 149 -4.95 -20.74 2.65
CA ILE A 149 -4.67 -21.09 4.05
C ILE A 149 -4.88 -19.87 4.98
N ASP A 150 -5.57 -20.04 6.11
CA ASP A 150 -5.77 -18.99 7.12
C ASP A 150 -6.41 -17.69 6.59
N ASN A 151 -7.43 -17.82 5.73
CA ASN A 151 -8.15 -16.70 5.11
C ASN A 151 -9.60 -16.63 5.62
N TRP A 152 -9.91 -15.64 6.48
CA TRP A 152 -11.27 -15.49 7.04
C TRP A 152 -12.33 -15.14 6.00
N ALA A 153 -11.98 -14.48 4.89
CA ALA A 153 -12.93 -14.13 3.83
C ALA A 153 -13.35 -15.38 3.04
N LEU A 154 -12.36 -16.21 2.66
CA LEU A 154 -12.58 -17.50 2.01
C LEU A 154 -13.41 -18.45 2.89
N LEU A 155 -13.04 -18.59 4.17
CA LEU A 155 -13.77 -19.42 5.14
C LEU A 155 -15.21 -18.93 5.38
N PHE A 156 -15.45 -17.61 5.35
CA PHE A 156 -16.80 -17.07 5.46
C PHE A 156 -17.62 -17.40 4.20
N ALA A 157 -17.05 -17.23 3.01
CA ALA A 157 -17.70 -17.60 1.75
C ALA A 157 -18.04 -19.10 1.67
N GLU A 158 -17.11 -19.97 2.10
CA GLU A 158 -17.34 -21.41 2.26
C GLU A 158 -18.50 -21.71 3.21
N SER A 159 -18.57 -21.04 4.37
CA SER A 159 -19.65 -21.26 5.34
C SER A 159 -21.05 -20.94 4.78
N ILE A 160 -21.16 -19.88 3.96
CA ILE A 160 -22.41 -19.52 3.26
C ILE A 160 -22.72 -20.57 2.17
N ALA A 161 -21.71 -21.07 1.46
CA ALA A 161 -21.86 -22.09 0.41
C ALA A 161 -22.39 -23.41 0.98
N ILE A 162 -21.81 -23.87 2.10
CA ILE A 162 -22.25 -25.03 2.87
C ILE A 162 -23.70 -24.85 3.34
N GLN A 163 -24.04 -23.70 3.93
CA GLN A 163 -25.39 -23.43 4.44
C GLN A 163 -26.46 -23.47 3.35
N ASN A 164 -26.16 -22.92 2.16
CA ASN A 164 -27.09 -22.90 1.04
C ASN A 164 -27.10 -24.21 0.23
N LYS A 165 -26.11 -25.09 0.45
CA LYS A 165 -25.86 -26.31 -0.34
C LYS A 165 -25.63 -25.99 -1.82
N VAL A 166 -24.73 -25.05 -2.07
CA VAL A 166 -24.28 -24.64 -3.40
C VAL A 166 -22.75 -24.60 -3.43
N PRO A 167 -22.10 -24.68 -4.60
CA PRO A 167 -20.65 -24.54 -4.67
C PRO A 167 -20.18 -23.13 -4.29
N LEU A 168 -18.99 -23.07 -3.72
CA LEU A 168 -18.11 -21.91 -3.66
C LEU A 168 -17.32 -21.79 -4.97
N ARG A 169 -17.04 -20.55 -5.38
CA ARG A 169 -16.06 -20.19 -6.38
C ARG A 169 -15.21 -19.01 -5.92
N VAL A 170 -13.95 -18.95 -6.34
CA VAL A 170 -13.05 -17.82 -6.09
C VAL A 170 -12.82 -17.05 -7.37
N VAL A 171 -12.71 -15.73 -7.27
CA VAL A 171 -12.35 -14.85 -8.39
C VAL A 171 -11.32 -13.82 -7.95
N TYR A 172 -10.34 -13.54 -8.82
CA TYR A 172 -9.39 -12.45 -8.64
C TYR A 172 -9.49 -11.46 -9.80
N THR A 173 -9.50 -10.17 -9.52
CA THR A 173 -9.40 -9.12 -10.56
C THR A 173 -7.97 -8.61 -10.61
N LEU A 174 -7.28 -8.81 -11.74
CA LEU A 174 -5.96 -8.20 -11.92
C LEU A 174 -6.08 -6.67 -11.86
N PRO A 175 -5.17 -5.96 -11.15
CA PRO A 175 -5.16 -4.51 -11.12
C PRO A 175 -5.03 -3.95 -12.54
N PRO A 176 -6.01 -3.16 -13.04
CA PRO A 176 -5.94 -2.66 -14.40
C PRO A 176 -4.77 -1.67 -14.55
N PRO A 177 -3.95 -1.79 -15.61
CA PRO A 177 -2.89 -0.83 -15.88
C PRO A 177 -3.48 0.58 -16.06
N PRO A 178 -2.69 1.64 -15.84
CA PRO A 178 -3.14 2.99 -16.18
C PRO A 178 -3.40 3.11 -17.69
N ALA A 179 -4.24 4.08 -18.06
CA ALA A 179 -4.54 4.36 -19.46
C ALA A 179 -3.37 5.06 -20.17
N ASP A 180 -2.73 5.99 -19.46
CA ASP A 180 -1.66 6.87 -19.93
C ASP A 180 -0.45 6.78 -18.98
N ASP A 181 0.73 7.26 -19.42
CA ASP A 181 1.90 7.39 -18.55
C ASP A 181 1.68 8.46 -17.48
N ALA A 182 1.98 8.14 -16.22
CA ALA A 182 1.87 9.10 -15.11
C ALA A 182 2.92 10.23 -15.26
N PRO A 183 2.51 11.51 -15.29
CA PRO A 183 3.45 12.64 -15.37
C PRO A 183 4.15 12.87 -14.02
N GLU A 184 5.31 13.54 -14.06
CA GLU A 184 5.88 14.20 -12.88
C GLU A 184 4.91 15.28 -12.37
N GLY A 185 4.88 15.53 -11.06
CA GLY A 185 4.03 16.55 -10.47
C GLY A 185 4.39 17.97 -10.93
N GLU A 186 3.47 18.92 -10.80
CA GLU A 186 3.69 20.32 -11.23
C GLU A 186 4.89 20.99 -10.54
N ASP A 187 5.25 20.52 -9.33
CA ASP A 187 6.41 20.96 -8.56
C ASP A 187 7.71 20.16 -8.86
N GLY A 188 7.68 19.30 -9.88
CA GLY A 188 8.77 18.41 -10.27
C GLY A 188 8.94 17.19 -9.37
N SER A 189 7.96 16.86 -8.53
CA SER A 189 7.91 15.60 -7.76
C SER A 189 7.79 14.38 -8.69
N PRO A 190 8.23 13.19 -8.25
CA PRO A 190 8.07 11.98 -9.06
C PRO A 190 6.59 11.66 -9.31
N PRO A 191 6.26 10.91 -10.38
CA PRO A 191 4.89 10.51 -10.66
C PRO A 191 4.28 9.70 -9.51
N ASN A 192 2.98 9.84 -9.28
CA ASN A 192 2.28 9.09 -8.25
C ASN A 192 2.28 7.58 -8.60
N PRO A 193 2.83 6.68 -7.75
CA PRO A 193 2.86 5.24 -8.01
C PRO A 193 1.47 4.63 -8.24
N ALA A 194 0.43 5.18 -7.62
CA ALA A 194 -0.94 4.73 -7.83
C ALA A 194 -1.37 4.87 -9.31
N ASP A 195 -0.82 5.83 -10.03
CA ASP A 195 -1.15 6.14 -11.43
C ASP A 195 -0.18 5.47 -12.44
N MET A 196 0.78 4.67 -11.95
CA MET A 196 1.75 3.96 -12.78
C MET A 196 1.37 2.49 -13.00
N SER A 197 2.02 1.85 -13.99
CA SER A 197 2.05 0.39 -14.07
C SER A 197 2.76 -0.21 -12.86
N LEU A 198 2.28 -1.37 -12.42
CA LEU A 198 3.00 -2.25 -11.50
C LEU A 198 4.36 -2.63 -12.12
N THR A 199 5.41 -2.70 -11.30
CA THR A 199 6.71 -3.17 -11.77
C THR A 199 6.69 -4.66 -12.07
N GLU A 200 7.63 -5.15 -12.88
CA GLU A 200 7.83 -6.58 -13.07
C GLU A 200 8.03 -7.30 -11.73
N ARG A 201 8.84 -6.71 -10.83
CA ARG A 201 9.05 -7.18 -9.46
C ARG A 201 7.74 -7.44 -8.71
N HIS A 202 6.80 -6.50 -8.76
CA HIS A 202 5.49 -6.62 -8.09
C HIS A 202 4.55 -7.57 -8.82
N GLY A 203 4.48 -7.47 -10.15
CA GLY A 203 3.56 -8.26 -10.97
C GLY A 203 3.89 -9.74 -10.97
N VAL A 204 5.17 -10.11 -11.11
CA VAL A 204 5.61 -11.51 -11.07
C VAL A 204 5.33 -12.14 -9.70
N PHE A 205 5.65 -11.44 -8.61
CA PHE A 205 5.42 -11.96 -7.25
C PHE A 205 3.93 -12.13 -6.91
N LEU A 206 3.05 -11.28 -7.47
CA LEU A 206 1.61 -11.46 -7.41
C LEU A 206 1.16 -12.69 -8.22
N LEU A 207 1.53 -12.75 -9.50
CA LEU A 207 1.12 -13.83 -10.41
C LEU A 207 1.62 -15.21 -9.94
N ASP A 208 2.83 -15.30 -9.39
CA ASP A 208 3.36 -16.54 -8.82
C ASP A 208 2.63 -16.96 -7.53
N GLY A 209 2.13 -15.99 -6.74
CA GLY A 209 1.21 -16.28 -5.63
C GLY A 209 -0.16 -16.78 -6.11
N LEU A 210 -0.70 -16.19 -7.16
CA LEU A 210 -1.99 -16.59 -7.76
C LEU A 210 -1.92 -17.99 -8.41
N LYS A 211 -0.76 -18.39 -8.97
CA LYS A 211 -0.54 -19.77 -9.46
C LYS A 211 -0.70 -20.80 -8.34
N ILE A 212 -0.10 -20.53 -7.18
CA ILE A 212 -0.19 -21.41 -6.01
C ILE A 212 -1.65 -21.48 -5.51
N VAL A 213 -2.36 -20.34 -5.46
CA VAL A 213 -3.80 -20.32 -5.13
C VAL A 213 -4.62 -21.15 -6.14
N ALA A 214 -4.31 -21.09 -7.44
CA ALA A 214 -5.01 -21.89 -8.45
C ALA A 214 -4.81 -23.40 -8.23
N GLU A 215 -3.56 -23.83 -7.95
CA GLU A 215 -3.23 -25.22 -7.63
C GLU A 215 -3.95 -25.69 -6.35
N GLU A 216 -3.87 -24.91 -5.26
CA GLU A 216 -4.52 -25.21 -3.97
C GLU A 216 -6.06 -25.32 -4.10
N LEU A 217 -6.70 -24.49 -4.94
CA LEU A 217 -8.15 -24.51 -5.14
C LEU A 217 -8.63 -25.68 -6.01
N ILE A 218 -7.82 -26.12 -6.98
CA ILE A 218 -8.10 -27.31 -7.80
C ILE A 218 -8.19 -28.58 -6.92
N ASP A 219 -7.29 -28.73 -5.95
CA ASP A 219 -7.24 -29.88 -5.04
C ASP A 219 -8.50 -30.02 -4.17
N VAL A 220 -9.16 -28.91 -3.84
CA VAL A 220 -10.44 -28.88 -3.08
C VAL A 220 -11.67 -28.59 -3.95
N GLN A 221 -11.54 -28.78 -5.27
CA GLN A 221 -12.62 -28.67 -6.26
C GLN A 221 -13.32 -27.30 -6.29
N VAL A 222 -12.61 -26.22 -5.99
CA VAL A 222 -13.14 -24.84 -6.08
C VAL A 222 -12.63 -24.21 -7.37
N PRO A 223 -13.51 -23.76 -8.29
CA PRO A 223 -13.04 -23.06 -9.48
C PRO A 223 -12.42 -21.72 -9.09
N PHE A 224 -11.39 -21.35 -9.84
CA PHE A 224 -10.71 -20.07 -9.71
C PHE A 224 -10.66 -19.39 -11.07
N ASP A 225 -11.06 -18.12 -11.11
CA ASP A 225 -11.05 -17.32 -12.33
C ASP A 225 -10.29 -16.02 -12.11
N VAL A 226 -9.45 -15.65 -13.08
CA VAL A 226 -8.69 -14.40 -13.07
C VAL A 226 -9.26 -13.47 -14.14
N LEU A 227 -9.89 -12.39 -13.69
CA LEU A 227 -10.53 -11.40 -14.54
C LEU A 227 -9.59 -10.24 -14.89
N CYS A 228 -9.76 -9.72 -16.11
CA CYS A 228 -9.01 -8.61 -16.67
C CYS A 228 -9.96 -7.44 -17.00
N PRO A 229 -10.33 -6.56 -16.03
CA PRO A 229 -11.24 -5.45 -16.27
C PRO A 229 -10.74 -4.50 -17.37
N ALA A 230 -11.63 -3.91 -18.16
CA ALA A 230 -11.24 -3.03 -19.27
C ALA A 230 -10.51 -1.74 -18.82
N SER A 231 -10.81 -1.26 -17.62
CA SER A 231 -10.17 -0.10 -16.99
C SER A 231 -10.34 -0.16 -15.47
N ARG A 232 -9.71 0.79 -14.75
CA ARG A 232 -9.86 0.96 -13.30
C ARG A 232 -11.27 1.37 -12.86
N ASP A 233 -12.06 1.93 -13.78
CA ASP A 233 -13.45 2.33 -13.56
C ASP A 233 -14.46 1.22 -13.90
N ALA A 234 -14.01 0.20 -14.65
CA ALA A 234 -14.82 -0.94 -15.07
C ALA A 234 -14.72 -2.15 -14.12
N VAL A 235 -14.04 -2.03 -12.98
CA VAL A 235 -13.84 -3.17 -12.04
C VAL A 235 -15.16 -3.62 -11.44
N GLY A 236 -16.00 -2.69 -10.98
CA GLY A 236 -17.31 -3.02 -10.43
C GLY A 236 -18.29 -3.61 -11.46
N GLU A 237 -18.29 -3.10 -12.69
CA GLU A 237 -19.06 -3.69 -13.78
C GLU A 237 -18.57 -5.12 -14.10
N THR A 238 -17.24 -5.32 -14.15
CA THR A 238 -16.64 -6.64 -14.39
C THR A 238 -17.06 -7.66 -13.33
N ILE A 239 -17.03 -7.29 -12.05
CA ILE A 239 -17.49 -8.16 -10.95
C ILE A 239 -19.01 -8.38 -10.99
N CYS A 240 -19.81 -7.34 -11.28
CA CYS A 240 -21.27 -7.47 -11.34
C CYS A 240 -21.71 -8.41 -12.48
N ASN A 241 -21.16 -8.20 -13.69
CA ASN A 241 -21.42 -9.05 -14.84
C ASN A 241 -20.99 -10.50 -14.58
N TYR A 242 -19.84 -10.70 -13.94
CA TYR A 242 -19.37 -12.03 -13.53
C TYR A 242 -20.26 -12.69 -12.48
N ALA A 243 -20.77 -11.93 -11.50
CA ALA A 243 -21.68 -12.44 -10.48
C ALA A 243 -23.04 -12.86 -11.06
N ASN A 244 -23.61 -12.07 -11.97
CA ASN A 244 -24.88 -12.39 -12.63
C ASN A 244 -24.77 -13.53 -13.65
N SER A 245 -23.73 -13.55 -14.48
CA SER A 245 -23.48 -14.63 -15.47
C SER A 245 -23.33 -16.02 -14.85
N ASN A 246 -23.14 -16.06 -13.53
CA ASN A 246 -22.90 -17.24 -12.72
C ASN A 246 -23.89 -17.39 -11.56
N GLU A 247 -25.02 -16.70 -11.62
CA GLU A 247 -26.16 -16.93 -10.72
C GLU A 247 -25.79 -16.84 -9.23
N ALA A 248 -24.86 -15.92 -8.89
CA ALA A 248 -24.32 -15.80 -7.54
C ALA A 248 -25.43 -15.48 -6.52
N LEU A 249 -25.49 -16.21 -5.41
CA LEU A 249 -26.43 -15.90 -4.33
C LEU A 249 -25.88 -14.80 -3.42
N ALA A 250 -24.56 -14.70 -3.31
CA ALA A 250 -23.83 -13.67 -2.58
C ALA A 250 -22.41 -13.51 -3.13
N VAL A 251 -21.83 -12.32 -2.93
CA VAL A 251 -20.39 -12.06 -3.10
C VAL A 251 -19.79 -11.74 -1.73
N VAL A 252 -18.65 -12.36 -1.44
CA VAL A 252 -17.79 -12.03 -0.30
C VAL A 252 -16.50 -11.42 -0.84
N CYS A 253 -15.94 -10.40 -0.21
CA CYS A 253 -14.59 -9.92 -0.51
C CYS A 253 -13.76 -9.71 0.77
N ASP A 254 -12.43 -9.62 0.62
CA ASP A 254 -11.56 -9.24 1.73
C ASP A 254 -11.39 -7.71 1.87
N MET A 255 -10.77 -7.28 2.97
CA MET A 255 -10.68 -5.88 3.36
C MET A 255 -9.29 -5.28 3.04
N SER A 256 -9.29 -4.24 2.21
CA SER A 256 -8.17 -3.32 2.07
C SER A 256 -8.64 -1.89 2.36
N PRO A 257 -7.92 -1.12 3.21
CA PRO A 257 -8.27 0.26 3.51
C PRO A 257 -7.81 1.25 2.42
N LEU A 258 -7.01 0.79 1.44
CA LEU A 258 -6.43 1.62 0.38
C LEU A 258 -7.49 2.18 -0.58
N ARG A 259 -7.25 3.39 -1.11
CA ARG A 259 -8.21 4.16 -1.92
C ARG A 259 -8.76 3.40 -3.13
N ALA A 260 -7.90 2.74 -3.91
CA ALA A 260 -8.34 2.04 -5.12
C ALA A 260 -9.20 0.79 -4.83
N PRO A 261 -8.78 -0.18 -3.98
CA PRO A 261 -9.65 -1.27 -3.54
C PRO A 261 -10.97 -0.82 -2.91
N ARG A 262 -10.96 0.26 -2.11
CA ARG A 262 -12.20 0.84 -1.55
C ARG A 262 -13.11 1.44 -2.62
N CYS A 263 -12.56 2.13 -3.62
CA CYS A 263 -13.33 2.60 -4.77
C CYS A 263 -14.00 1.42 -5.50
N TRP A 264 -13.24 0.36 -5.80
CA TRP A 264 -13.78 -0.83 -6.46
C TRP A 264 -14.90 -1.50 -5.64
N THR A 265 -14.69 -1.74 -4.34
CA THR A 265 -15.65 -2.44 -3.48
C THR A 265 -16.85 -1.56 -3.09
N GLU A 266 -16.61 -0.39 -2.49
CA GLU A 266 -17.65 0.45 -1.89
C GLU A 266 -18.34 1.37 -2.90
N THR A 267 -17.63 1.87 -3.93
CA THR A 267 -18.15 2.89 -4.85
C THR A 267 -18.60 2.33 -6.20
N GLN A 268 -17.90 1.34 -6.77
CA GLN A 268 -18.26 0.74 -8.05
C GLN A 268 -19.12 -0.52 -7.89
N THR A 269 -18.67 -1.51 -7.10
CA THR A 269 -19.29 -2.84 -7.08
C THR A 269 -20.57 -2.88 -6.23
N ALA A 270 -20.54 -2.37 -5.01
CA ALA A 270 -21.68 -2.47 -4.09
C ALA A 270 -22.99 -1.89 -4.66
N PRO A 271 -23.01 -0.69 -5.30
CA PRO A 271 -24.27 -0.15 -5.86
C PRO A 271 -24.84 -0.99 -7.00
N LEU A 272 -23.98 -1.63 -7.81
CA LEU A 272 -24.41 -2.49 -8.92
C LEU A 272 -24.99 -3.81 -8.39
N LEU A 273 -24.28 -4.48 -7.46
CA LEU A 273 -24.75 -5.72 -6.85
C LEU A 273 -26.06 -5.52 -6.04
N GLU A 274 -26.21 -4.38 -5.33
CA GLU A 274 -27.46 -4.06 -4.65
C GLU A 274 -28.64 -3.89 -5.62
N GLY A 275 -28.39 -3.33 -6.81
CA GLY A 275 -29.39 -3.24 -7.89
C GLY A 275 -29.91 -4.60 -8.36
N ASP A 276 -29.04 -5.61 -8.42
CA ASP A 276 -29.35 -6.99 -8.82
C ASP A 276 -29.71 -7.92 -7.64
N ALA A 277 -29.94 -7.33 -6.47
CA ALA A 277 -30.25 -7.99 -5.21
C ALA A 277 -29.20 -9.03 -4.74
N ILE A 278 -27.93 -8.83 -5.09
CA ILE A 278 -26.80 -9.65 -4.66
C ILE A 278 -26.13 -8.98 -3.44
N PRO A 279 -26.08 -9.61 -2.26
CA PRO A 279 -25.34 -9.06 -1.14
C PRO A 279 -23.82 -9.04 -1.41
N LEU A 280 -23.15 -7.96 -0.99
CA LEU A 280 -21.69 -7.89 -0.89
C LEU A 280 -21.26 -7.80 0.58
N TYR A 281 -20.59 -8.85 1.07
CA TYR A 281 -20.00 -8.90 2.40
C TYR A 281 -18.48 -8.72 2.34
N GLN A 282 -17.94 -7.64 2.91
CA GLN A 282 -16.50 -7.48 3.10
C GLN A 282 -16.07 -8.14 4.41
N VAL A 283 -14.88 -8.76 4.45
CA VAL A 283 -14.34 -9.45 5.64
C VAL A 283 -12.91 -9.01 5.92
N ASP A 284 -12.60 -8.62 7.16
CA ASP A 284 -11.22 -8.40 7.57
C ASP A 284 -10.51 -9.74 7.83
N ALA A 285 -9.86 -10.23 6.77
CA ALA A 285 -9.00 -11.41 6.76
C ALA A 285 -7.50 -11.09 6.92
N HIS A 286 -7.16 -9.80 7.01
CA HIS A 286 -5.79 -9.32 7.04
C HIS A 286 -5.31 -9.00 8.46
N ASN A 287 -6.20 -8.44 9.29
CA ASN A 287 -5.92 -8.06 10.67
C ASN A 287 -6.33 -9.18 11.64
N VAL A 288 -5.62 -9.30 12.77
CA VAL A 288 -6.02 -10.23 13.83
C VAL A 288 -7.35 -9.76 14.39
N VAL A 289 -7.40 -8.49 14.83
CA VAL A 289 -8.63 -7.79 15.25
C VAL A 289 -9.13 -6.94 14.06
N PRO A 290 -10.39 -7.05 13.63
CA PRO A 290 -10.91 -6.26 12.51
C PRO A 290 -10.71 -4.76 12.72
N VAL A 291 -10.33 -4.02 11.68
CA VAL A 291 -9.91 -2.60 11.78
C VAL A 291 -10.93 -1.71 12.50
N TRP A 292 -12.22 -1.95 12.26
CA TRP A 292 -13.35 -1.23 12.87
C TRP A 292 -13.69 -1.70 14.30
N VAL A 293 -13.30 -2.92 14.69
CA VAL A 293 -13.37 -3.41 16.08
C VAL A 293 -12.19 -2.90 16.90
N ALA A 294 -10.99 -2.87 16.32
CA ALA A 294 -9.76 -2.43 16.99
C ALA A 294 -9.87 -0.99 17.49
N SER A 295 -10.54 -0.12 16.73
CA SER A 295 -10.98 1.20 17.18
C SER A 295 -12.06 1.76 16.23
N PRO A 296 -13.12 2.42 16.73
CA PRO A 296 -14.14 3.05 15.88
C PRO A 296 -13.70 4.38 15.24
N LYS A 297 -12.40 4.71 15.32
CA LYS A 297 -11.82 5.97 14.83
C LYS A 297 -10.32 5.84 14.62
N ARG A 298 -9.74 6.81 13.90
CA ARG A 298 -8.28 7.06 13.84
C ARG A 298 -7.71 7.23 15.25
N GLU A 299 -6.71 6.43 15.57
CA GLU A 299 -5.98 6.52 16.82
C GLU A 299 -4.76 7.44 16.69
N VAL A 300 -4.44 8.17 17.76
CA VAL A 300 -3.31 9.11 17.75
C VAL A 300 -1.96 8.39 17.70
N GLY A 301 -1.88 7.14 18.18
CA GLY A 301 -0.70 6.29 18.02
C GLY A 301 -0.78 4.99 18.84
N ALA A 302 0.27 4.18 18.79
CA ALA A 302 0.29 2.85 19.41
C ALA A 302 -0.08 2.84 20.91
N ARG A 303 0.22 3.92 21.65
CA ARG A 303 -0.15 4.05 23.07
C ARG A 303 -1.66 3.98 23.31
N THR A 304 -2.49 4.42 22.37
CA THR A 304 -3.95 4.49 22.54
C THR A 304 -4.68 3.33 21.85
N LEU A 305 -4.13 2.78 20.75
CA LEU A 305 -4.66 1.57 20.12
C LEU A 305 -4.31 0.29 20.91
N ARG A 306 -3.07 0.14 21.41
CA ARG A 306 -2.60 -1.06 22.12
C ARG A 306 -3.57 -1.60 23.19
N PRO A 307 -4.06 -0.80 24.17
CA PRO A 307 -4.97 -1.32 25.18
C PRO A 307 -6.30 -1.82 24.58
N LYS A 308 -6.78 -1.23 23.48
CA LYS A 308 -8.01 -1.68 22.81
C LYS A 308 -7.81 -3.06 22.18
N ILE A 309 -6.75 -3.22 21.38
CA ILE A 309 -6.37 -4.51 20.79
C ILE A 309 -6.16 -5.54 21.91
N HIS A 310 -5.35 -5.23 22.93
CA HIS A 310 -5.03 -6.18 24.02
C HIS A 310 -6.29 -6.68 24.77
N ASN A 311 -7.30 -5.85 24.95
CA ASN A 311 -8.55 -6.24 25.62
C ASN A 311 -9.34 -7.32 24.86
N VAL A 312 -9.24 -7.35 23.53
CA VAL A 312 -9.99 -8.29 22.68
C VAL A 312 -9.12 -9.36 22.01
N PHE A 313 -7.80 -9.17 21.95
CA PHE A 313 -6.83 -10.02 21.25
C PHE A 313 -6.96 -11.51 21.59
N GLY A 314 -7.31 -11.85 22.83
CA GLY A 314 -7.52 -13.23 23.25
C GLY A 314 -8.68 -13.95 22.55
N GLY A 315 -9.73 -13.23 22.16
CA GLY A 315 -10.86 -13.77 21.39
C GLY A 315 -10.57 -13.85 19.89
N TYR A 316 -9.92 -12.82 19.33
CA TYR A 316 -9.64 -12.75 17.90
C TYR A 316 -8.41 -13.54 17.44
N CYS A 317 -7.38 -13.68 18.28
CA CYS A 317 -6.20 -14.51 18.00
C CYS A 317 -6.50 -15.99 18.33
N CYS A 318 -7.49 -16.53 17.64
CA CYS A 318 -7.99 -17.90 17.68
C CYS A 318 -7.41 -18.74 16.54
N THR A 319 -7.57 -20.07 16.61
CA THR A 319 -7.20 -20.98 15.52
C THR A 319 -8.18 -20.90 14.36
N PHE A 320 -7.69 -21.03 13.13
CA PHE A 320 -8.52 -21.16 11.94
C PHE A 320 -9.14 -22.56 11.84
N PRO A 321 -10.39 -22.70 11.35
CA PRO A 321 -10.90 -23.97 10.84
C PRO A 321 -10.15 -24.38 9.56
N GLU A 322 -10.25 -25.67 9.22
CA GLU A 322 -9.75 -26.23 7.96
C GLU A 322 -10.68 -25.85 6.81
N PHE A 323 -10.14 -25.28 5.74
CA PHE A 323 -10.83 -25.04 4.47
C PHE A 323 -10.93 -26.35 3.69
N LYS A 324 -12.13 -26.68 3.19
CA LYS A 324 -12.48 -27.95 2.51
C LYS A 324 -13.06 -27.73 1.11
N GLY A 325 -13.20 -26.47 0.69
CA GLY A 325 -13.65 -26.10 -0.63
C GLY A 325 -15.08 -26.54 -0.90
N ASN A 326 -15.27 -27.39 -1.90
CA ASN A 326 -16.59 -27.86 -2.33
C ASN A 326 -16.96 -29.27 -1.87
N ALA A 327 -16.28 -29.82 -0.85
CA ALA A 327 -16.55 -31.17 -0.33
C ALA A 327 -17.98 -31.41 0.22
N HIS A 328 -18.82 -30.38 0.32
CA HIS A 328 -20.26 -30.46 0.65
C HIS A 328 -21.18 -30.62 -0.57
N VAL A 329 -20.64 -30.69 -1.79
CA VAL A 329 -21.37 -30.87 -3.05
C VAL A 329 -20.83 -32.10 -3.79
N GLU A 330 -21.71 -32.99 -4.24
CA GLU A 330 -21.30 -34.27 -4.86
C GLU A 330 -20.85 -34.13 -6.33
N ASP A 331 -21.42 -33.18 -7.09
CA ASP A 331 -21.11 -32.93 -8.50
C ASP A 331 -20.79 -31.44 -8.76
N VAL A 332 -19.50 -31.04 -8.63
CA VAL A 332 -19.06 -29.67 -8.91
C VAL A 332 -18.86 -29.46 -10.43
N ASN A 333 -19.96 -29.26 -11.16
CA ASN A 333 -19.93 -29.01 -12.60
C ASN A 333 -19.76 -27.51 -12.93
N LEU A 334 -18.61 -26.93 -12.55
CA LEU A 334 -18.30 -25.50 -12.75
C LEU A 334 -17.06 -25.22 -13.63
N GLY A 335 -16.44 -26.27 -14.20
CA GLY A 335 -15.17 -26.13 -14.90
C GLY A 335 -13.98 -25.97 -13.94
N LYS A 336 -12.75 -26.07 -14.48
CA LYS A 336 -11.51 -25.99 -13.68
C LYS A 336 -10.80 -24.63 -13.70
N GLY A 337 -11.28 -23.68 -14.51
CA GLY A 337 -10.58 -22.43 -14.82
C GLY A 337 -9.33 -22.69 -15.66
N GLU A 338 -9.33 -22.34 -16.94
CA GLU A 338 -8.11 -22.36 -17.75
C GLU A 338 -7.38 -21.02 -17.60
N HIS A 339 -6.11 -21.08 -17.18
CA HIS A 339 -5.33 -19.89 -16.78
C HIS A 339 -4.20 -19.62 -17.78
N ASP A 340 -4.31 -18.53 -18.55
CA ASP A 340 -3.23 -18.04 -19.41
C ASP A 340 -2.39 -16.98 -18.67
N TRP A 341 -1.40 -17.45 -17.94
CA TRP A 341 -0.51 -16.61 -17.13
C TRP A 341 0.32 -15.61 -17.94
N GLU A 342 0.62 -15.90 -19.21
CA GLU A 342 1.34 -14.96 -20.08
C GLU A 342 0.39 -13.89 -20.63
N ALA A 343 -0.86 -14.23 -20.97
CA ALA A 343 -1.88 -13.23 -21.27
C ALA A 343 -2.19 -12.32 -20.07
N TYR A 344 -2.25 -12.86 -18.86
CA TYR A 344 -2.40 -12.07 -17.63
C TYR A 344 -1.22 -11.10 -17.42
N LYS A 345 0.02 -11.58 -17.61
CA LYS A 345 1.21 -10.74 -17.55
C LYS A 345 1.20 -9.64 -18.62
N ALA A 346 0.79 -9.95 -19.85
CA ALA A 346 0.67 -8.99 -20.93
C ALA A 346 -0.43 -7.94 -20.66
N TYR A 347 -1.57 -8.34 -20.11
CA TYR A 347 -2.64 -7.45 -19.69
C TYR A 347 -2.18 -6.41 -18.65
N MET A 348 -1.36 -6.81 -17.68
CA MET A 348 -0.89 -5.93 -16.61
C MET A 348 0.10 -4.84 -17.07
N LYS A 349 0.63 -4.90 -18.29
CA LYS A 349 1.58 -3.93 -18.88
C LYS A 349 2.70 -3.52 -17.89
N LEU A 350 3.40 -4.51 -17.33
CA LEU A 350 4.34 -4.31 -16.24
C LEU A 350 5.52 -3.40 -16.63
N ASP A 351 5.96 -2.54 -15.70
CA ASP A 351 7.20 -1.78 -15.85
C ASP A 351 8.41 -2.70 -15.64
N GLU A 352 9.02 -3.08 -16.76
CA GLU A 352 10.20 -3.93 -16.83
C GLU A 352 11.50 -3.29 -16.32
N SER A 353 11.54 -1.98 -16.02
CA SER A 353 12.75 -1.34 -15.51
C SER A 353 13.17 -1.81 -14.11
N ILE A 354 12.20 -2.31 -13.32
CA ILE A 354 12.43 -2.84 -11.96
C ILE A 354 12.10 -4.34 -11.96
N LYS A 355 13.14 -5.15 -12.16
CA LYS A 355 13.08 -6.62 -12.20
C LYS A 355 12.92 -7.24 -10.80
N SER A 356 12.42 -8.47 -10.77
CA SER A 356 12.37 -9.34 -9.60
C SER A 356 13.76 -9.57 -8.97
N VAL A 357 13.79 -9.90 -7.68
CA VAL A 357 15.02 -10.17 -6.93
C VAL A 357 15.27 -11.68 -6.87
N ASP A 358 16.49 -12.10 -7.21
CA ASP A 358 16.90 -13.50 -7.21
C ASP A 358 16.61 -14.19 -5.86
N GLY A 359 15.92 -15.33 -5.92
CA GLY A 359 15.56 -16.12 -4.74
C GLY A 359 14.33 -15.64 -3.96
N MET A 360 13.66 -14.56 -4.39
CA MET A 360 12.37 -14.16 -3.84
C MET A 360 11.25 -15.05 -4.42
N VAL A 361 10.90 -16.12 -3.71
CA VAL A 361 9.83 -17.07 -4.08
C VAL A 361 8.52 -16.65 -3.41
N ALA A 362 7.41 -16.66 -4.15
CA ALA A 362 6.08 -16.35 -3.63
C ALA A 362 5.42 -17.53 -2.86
N GLY A 363 4.33 -17.23 -2.17
CA GLY A 363 3.40 -18.23 -1.62
C GLY A 363 3.57 -18.59 -0.14
N HIS A 364 2.58 -19.30 0.39
CA HIS A 364 2.46 -19.63 1.81
C HIS A 364 3.65 -20.46 2.32
N GLU A 365 4.07 -21.51 1.61
CA GLU A 365 5.18 -22.36 2.05
C GLU A 365 6.54 -21.64 2.05
N ALA A 366 6.77 -20.73 1.11
CA ALA A 366 7.97 -19.88 1.11
C ALA A 366 8.00 -18.95 2.34
N ALA A 367 6.86 -18.33 2.66
CA ALA A 367 6.68 -17.53 3.88
C ALA A 367 6.88 -18.38 5.15
N MET A 368 6.27 -19.56 5.22
CA MET A 368 6.37 -20.46 6.38
C MET A 368 7.78 -21.03 6.56
N LYS A 369 8.51 -21.30 5.48
CA LYS A 369 9.95 -21.64 5.55
C LYS A 369 10.75 -20.50 6.16
N ARG A 370 10.56 -19.26 5.67
CA ARG A 370 11.26 -18.07 6.18
C ARG A 370 10.93 -17.80 7.66
N TRP A 371 9.69 -18.04 8.07
CA TRP A 371 9.26 -18.00 9.46
C TRP A 371 9.96 -19.05 10.34
N LYS A 372 9.96 -20.32 9.92
CA LYS A 372 10.65 -21.43 10.60
C LYS A 372 12.15 -21.13 10.77
N GLU A 373 12.80 -20.52 9.77
CA GLU A 373 14.18 -20.05 9.85
C GLU A 373 14.37 -18.97 10.93
N PHE A 374 13.55 -17.91 10.94
CA PHE A 374 13.62 -16.83 11.95
C PHE A 374 13.45 -17.35 13.39
N CYS A 375 12.56 -18.33 13.59
CA CYS A 375 12.34 -18.99 14.87
C CYS A 375 13.40 -20.04 15.24
N SER A 376 14.29 -20.41 14.32
CA SER A 376 15.28 -21.48 14.53
C SER A 376 16.37 -21.12 15.56
N SER A 377 16.90 -22.15 16.23
CA SER A 377 18.07 -22.04 17.11
C SER A 377 19.37 -21.67 16.37
N THR A 378 19.41 -21.88 15.05
CA THR A 378 20.56 -21.55 14.18
C THR A 378 20.61 -20.06 13.87
N GLN A 379 19.50 -19.47 13.40
CA GLN A 379 19.44 -18.03 13.09
C GLN A 379 19.28 -17.17 14.36
N GLN A 380 18.65 -17.70 15.40
CA GLN A 380 18.36 -17.00 16.66
C GLN A 380 17.61 -15.67 16.45
N GLY A 381 16.84 -15.56 15.35
CA GLY A 381 16.14 -14.33 14.98
C GLY A 381 15.16 -13.90 16.07
N LEU A 382 14.22 -14.77 16.43
CA LEU A 382 13.26 -14.51 17.51
C LEU A 382 13.96 -14.24 18.85
N LYS A 383 15.05 -14.95 19.16
CA LYS A 383 15.82 -14.76 20.41
C LYS A 383 16.40 -13.36 20.53
N ASN A 384 16.90 -12.81 19.42
CA ASN A 384 17.61 -11.54 19.37
C ASN A 384 16.76 -10.38 18.82
N PHE A 385 15.47 -10.62 18.49
CA PHE A 385 14.63 -9.63 17.81
C PHE A 385 14.51 -8.32 18.58
N ASP A 386 14.18 -8.38 19.87
CA ASP A 386 14.03 -7.20 20.73
C ASP A 386 15.31 -6.34 20.79
N SER A 387 16.48 -6.99 20.94
CA SER A 387 17.77 -6.31 21.13
C SER A 387 18.45 -5.86 19.85
N LEU A 388 18.30 -6.57 18.73
CA LEU A 388 19.08 -6.34 17.49
C LEU A 388 18.27 -5.89 16.26
N ARG A 389 16.93 -5.89 16.27
CA ARG A 389 16.10 -5.41 15.11
C ARG A 389 16.36 -3.97 14.67
N ASN A 390 17.06 -3.18 15.49
CA ASN A 390 17.41 -1.79 15.19
C ASN A 390 18.83 -1.63 14.62
N ASP A 391 19.62 -2.70 14.50
CA ASP A 391 20.95 -2.68 13.89
C ASP A 391 20.89 -3.34 12.50
N PRO A 392 21.00 -2.57 11.40
CA PRO A 392 20.88 -3.09 10.04
C PRO A 392 22.00 -4.04 9.63
N ASN A 393 23.04 -4.22 10.44
CA ASN A 393 24.04 -5.26 10.20
C ASN A 393 23.45 -6.67 10.36
N TYR A 394 22.44 -6.86 11.22
CA TYR A 394 21.84 -8.15 11.56
C TYR A 394 20.53 -8.43 10.80
N GLN A 395 20.57 -8.38 9.46
CA GLN A 395 19.38 -8.58 8.60
C GLN A 395 18.59 -9.87 8.91
N SER A 396 19.24 -10.97 9.30
CA SER A 396 18.57 -12.25 9.62
C SER A 396 17.77 -12.22 10.93
N VAL A 397 17.99 -11.22 11.79
CA VAL A 397 17.20 -11.01 13.00
C VAL A 397 15.81 -10.45 12.67
N CYS A 398 15.64 -9.74 11.55
CA CYS A 398 14.31 -9.39 11.05
C CYS A 398 13.66 -10.58 10.35
N THR A 399 12.33 -10.71 10.43
CA THR A 399 11.61 -11.84 9.81
C THR A 399 11.70 -11.82 8.30
N ASN A 400 11.76 -10.63 7.68
CA ASN A 400 11.67 -10.41 6.24
C ASN A 400 10.39 -11.05 5.64
N LEU A 401 9.30 -11.08 6.42
CA LEU A 401 8.00 -11.61 6.01
C LEU A 401 7.06 -10.55 5.44
N SER A 402 7.42 -9.26 5.50
CA SER A 402 6.57 -8.16 5.04
C SER A 402 6.12 -8.27 3.57
N PRO A 403 6.89 -8.81 2.60
CA PRO A 403 6.38 -9.10 1.26
C PRO A 403 5.18 -10.05 1.25
N TYR A 404 5.32 -11.20 1.93
CA TYR A 404 4.27 -12.22 2.00
C TYR A 404 3.04 -11.75 2.76
N ILE A 405 3.25 -10.90 3.78
CA ILE A 405 2.16 -10.29 4.54
C ILE A 405 1.43 -9.27 3.65
N ASN A 406 2.15 -8.36 2.95
CA ASN A 406 1.57 -7.35 2.06
C ASN A 406 0.66 -7.97 0.99
N TYR A 407 1.20 -8.94 0.24
CA TYR A 407 0.46 -9.69 -0.78
C TYR A 407 -0.55 -10.70 -0.19
N GLY A 408 -0.69 -10.77 1.13
CA GLY A 408 -1.62 -11.68 1.78
C GLY A 408 -1.36 -13.16 1.56
N GLN A 409 -0.15 -13.53 1.15
CA GLN A 409 0.31 -14.91 0.96
C GLN A 409 0.53 -15.66 2.29
N ILE A 410 0.60 -14.92 3.41
CA ILE A 410 0.58 -15.48 4.76
C ILE A 410 -0.24 -14.64 5.72
N SER A 411 -1.05 -15.29 6.55
CA SER A 411 -1.80 -14.64 7.64
C SER A 411 -0.87 -14.21 8.77
N PHE A 412 -0.92 -12.93 9.18
CA PHE A 412 -0.19 -12.53 10.39
C PHE A 412 -0.76 -13.21 11.65
N GLN A 413 -2.06 -13.54 11.66
CA GLN A 413 -2.66 -14.27 12.78
C GLN A 413 -2.04 -15.65 12.97
N ARG A 414 -1.67 -16.36 11.88
CA ARG A 414 -0.90 -17.62 11.95
C ARG A 414 0.43 -17.44 12.67
N LEU A 415 1.20 -16.42 12.28
CA LEU A 415 2.48 -16.10 12.91
C LEU A 415 2.31 -15.75 14.40
N ALA A 416 1.26 -15.00 14.74
CA ALA A 416 0.92 -14.65 16.12
C ALA A 416 0.49 -15.86 16.98
N LEU A 417 -0.19 -16.85 16.40
CA LEU A 417 -0.49 -18.12 17.08
C LEU A 417 0.79 -18.93 17.33
N GLU A 418 1.63 -19.11 16.30
CA GLU A 418 2.84 -19.93 16.40
C GLU A 418 3.86 -19.36 17.40
N VAL A 419 4.13 -18.06 17.34
CA VAL A 419 5.10 -17.41 18.25
C VAL A 419 4.67 -17.55 19.72
N ARG A 420 3.35 -17.50 19.99
CA ARG A 420 2.78 -17.73 21.33
C ARG A 420 2.89 -19.20 21.73
N ALA A 421 2.68 -20.13 20.79
CA ALA A 421 2.82 -21.56 21.04
C ALA A 421 4.26 -21.99 21.38
N LEU A 422 5.28 -21.31 20.83
CA LEU A 422 6.69 -21.59 21.13
C LEU A 422 7.06 -21.45 22.61
N LYS A 423 6.36 -20.59 23.37
CA LYS A 423 6.60 -20.30 24.81
C LYS A 423 8.08 -20.03 25.15
N LYS A 424 8.81 -19.41 24.21
CA LYS A 424 10.24 -19.10 24.29
C LYS A 424 10.50 -17.63 23.97
N HIS A 425 11.69 -17.16 24.34
CA HIS A 425 12.21 -15.82 23.97
C HIS A 425 11.22 -14.69 24.23
N SER A 426 10.72 -14.60 25.47
CA SER A 426 9.63 -13.68 25.90
C SER A 426 9.73 -12.27 25.33
N ASN A 427 10.92 -11.67 25.37
CA ASN A 427 11.14 -10.30 24.89
C ASN A 427 11.00 -10.20 23.37
N GLY A 428 11.61 -11.12 22.62
CA GLY A 428 11.49 -11.19 21.17
C GLY A 428 10.06 -11.48 20.72
N THR A 429 9.36 -12.39 21.41
CA THR A 429 7.94 -12.68 21.20
C THR A 429 7.06 -11.45 21.46
N ALA A 430 7.28 -10.73 22.57
CA ALA A 430 6.55 -9.51 22.88
C ALA A 430 6.82 -8.39 21.86
N ALA A 431 8.08 -8.20 21.45
CA ALA A 431 8.45 -7.23 20.43
C ALA A 431 7.86 -7.59 19.05
N PHE A 432 7.82 -8.87 18.67
CA PHE A 432 7.22 -9.32 17.42
C PHE A 432 5.70 -9.08 17.38
N ILE A 433 4.99 -9.33 18.49
CA ILE A 433 3.56 -9.03 18.62
C ILE A 433 3.28 -7.50 18.63
N GLU A 434 4.11 -6.69 19.31
CA GLU A 434 3.97 -5.23 19.27
C GLU A 434 4.12 -4.69 17.83
N GLU A 435 5.14 -5.12 17.09
CA GLU A 435 5.35 -4.59 15.73
C GLU A 435 4.32 -5.16 14.73
N GLY A 436 4.06 -6.47 14.76
CA GLY A 436 3.19 -7.11 13.74
C GLY A 436 1.68 -7.13 14.03
N VAL A 437 1.27 -6.88 15.27
CA VAL A 437 -0.15 -6.64 15.62
C VAL A 437 -0.35 -5.13 15.86
N VAL A 438 0.28 -4.56 16.90
CA VAL A 438 -0.06 -3.20 17.35
C VAL A 438 0.39 -2.12 16.37
N ARG A 439 1.58 -2.21 15.76
CA ARG A 439 2.00 -1.23 14.74
C ARG A 439 1.34 -1.48 13.39
N ARG A 440 1.26 -2.75 12.97
CA ARG A 440 0.63 -3.12 11.69
C ARG A 440 -0.84 -2.72 11.60
N GLU A 441 -1.64 -3.05 12.62
CA GLU A 441 -3.08 -2.75 12.65
C GLU A 441 -3.34 -1.26 12.95
N LEU A 442 -2.36 -0.54 13.52
CA LEU A 442 -2.39 0.93 13.58
C LEU A 442 -2.23 1.55 12.19
N SER A 443 -1.45 0.94 11.30
CA SER A 443 -1.31 1.41 9.92
C SER A 443 -2.63 1.30 9.16
N ASP A 444 -3.26 0.12 9.21
CA ASP A 444 -4.60 -0.11 8.66
C ASP A 444 -5.63 0.85 9.27
N ASN A 445 -5.60 1.08 10.59
CA ASN A 445 -6.47 2.05 11.28
C ASN A 445 -6.28 3.48 10.75
N PHE A 446 -5.06 3.93 10.53
CA PHE A 446 -4.78 5.28 10.02
C PHE A 446 -5.34 5.47 8.62
N VAL A 447 -5.04 4.53 7.70
CA VAL A 447 -5.50 4.59 6.30
C VAL A 447 -7.03 4.49 6.22
N TYR A 448 -7.64 3.55 6.95
CA TYR A 448 -9.10 3.34 6.95
C TYR A 448 -9.87 4.60 7.38
N TYR A 449 -9.36 5.31 8.39
CA TYR A 449 -9.96 6.53 8.94
C TYR A 449 -9.34 7.83 8.38
N THR A 450 -8.56 7.79 7.30
CA THR A 450 -8.06 8.99 6.58
C THR A 450 -7.91 8.68 5.07
N PRO A 451 -8.98 8.23 4.37
CA PRO A 451 -8.90 7.73 3.00
C PRO A 451 -8.39 8.75 1.97
N ASP A 452 -8.72 10.03 2.16
CA ASP A 452 -8.42 11.11 1.20
C ASP A 452 -7.09 11.82 1.48
N GLY A 453 -6.37 11.45 2.55
CA GLY A 453 -5.16 12.15 2.98
C GLY A 453 -4.09 11.30 3.64
N TYR A 454 -4.18 9.97 3.62
CA TYR A 454 -3.16 9.11 4.24
C TYR A 454 -1.77 9.24 3.59
N ASP A 455 -1.73 9.72 2.36
CA ASP A 455 -0.58 9.94 1.47
C ASP A 455 -0.30 11.44 1.23
N SER A 456 -0.95 12.35 1.95
CA SER A 456 -0.78 13.81 1.83
C SER A 456 -0.58 14.49 3.18
N LEU A 457 -0.07 15.72 3.18
CA LEU A 457 0.09 16.51 4.42
C LEU A 457 -1.25 16.80 5.13
N ASP A 458 -2.39 16.59 4.47
CA ASP A 458 -3.70 16.67 5.12
C ASP A 458 -3.95 15.54 6.12
N GLY A 459 -3.28 14.40 5.96
CA GLY A 459 -3.25 13.33 6.95
C GLY A 459 -2.35 13.59 8.15
N ALA A 460 -1.48 14.61 8.12
CA ALA A 460 -0.58 14.94 9.23
C ALA A 460 -1.34 15.26 10.52
N ALA A 461 -0.67 15.15 11.67
CA ALA A 461 -1.20 15.70 12.92
C ALA A 461 -1.08 17.24 12.89
N ASP A 462 -2.05 17.96 13.45
CA ASP A 462 -2.10 19.43 13.41
C ASP A 462 -0.77 20.08 13.85
N TRP A 463 -0.23 19.66 15.01
CA TRP A 463 1.06 20.14 15.52
C TRP A 463 2.23 19.95 14.55
N ALA A 464 2.18 18.91 13.71
CA ALA A 464 3.22 18.57 12.75
C ALA A 464 3.05 19.39 11.47
N ARG A 465 1.81 19.60 11.01
CA ARG A 465 1.48 20.48 9.89
C ARG A 465 1.92 21.92 10.19
N ASP A 466 1.45 22.48 11.30
CA ASP A 466 1.80 23.84 11.76
C ASP A 466 3.32 24.01 11.86
N SER A 467 4.01 22.99 12.37
CA SER A 467 5.46 23.04 12.57
C SER A 467 6.27 22.84 11.29
N LEU A 468 5.73 22.14 10.29
CA LEU A 468 6.36 22.02 8.96
C LEU A 468 6.14 23.28 8.13
N GLU A 469 4.96 23.89 8.23
CA GLU A 469 4.64 25.16 7.56
C GLU A 469 5.49 26.32 8.09
N LEU A 470 5.64 26.43 9.42
CA LEU A 470 6.50 27.43 10.06
C LEU A 470 7.96 27.39 9.57
N HIS A 471 8.46 26.20 9.22
CA HIS A 471 9.83 25.96 8.77
C HIS A 471 9.96 25.78 7.25
N ALA A 472 8.89 26.04 6.48
CA ALA A 472 8.87 25.82 5.03
C ALA A 472 9.88 26.69 4.27
N SER A 473 10.26 27.86 4.81
CA SER A 473 11.19 28.84 4.21
C SER A 473 12.65 28.71 4.68
N ASP A 474 12.97 27.74 5.55
CA ASP A 474 14.34 27.57 6.06
C ASP A 474 15.33 27.19 4.94
N GLU A 475 16.59 27.64 5.06
CA GLU A 475 17.64 27.24 4.12
C GLU A 475 18.01 25.75 4.32
N ARG A 476 18.01 24.97 3.23
CA ARG A 476 18.42 23.55 3.25
C ARG A 476 19.91 23.45 2.95
N GLU A 477 20.68 22.75 3.80
CA GLU A 477 22.13 22.59 3.60
C GLU A 477 22.44 21.84 2.29
N TYR A 478 21.60 20.88 1.90
CA TYR A 478 21.67 20.16 0.63
C TYR A 478 20.28 20.14 0.01
N LEU A 479 20.23 20.20 -1.32
CA LEU A 479 19.00 20.06 -2.08
C LEU A 479 19.25 19.07 -3.21
N TYR A 480 18.48 17.98 -3.24
CA TYR A 480 18.55 16.94 -4.26
C TYR A 480 17.22 16.81 -4.98
N THR A 481 17.29 16.55 -6.29
CA THR A 481 16.14 16.06 -7.05
C THR A 481 15.81 14.63 -6.66
N TRP A 482 14.56 14.21 -6.86
CA TRP A 482 14.17 12.81 -6.68
C TRP A 482 15.03 11.87 -7.56
N LYS A 483 15.50 12.31 -8.74
CA LYS A 483 16.35 11.52 -9.63
C LYS A 483 17.76 11.26 -9.06
N GLU A 484 18.36 12.23 -8.36
CA GLU A 484 19.65 12.04 -7.66
C GLU A 484 19.48 11.18 -6.40
N LEU A 485 18.39 11.39 -5.66
CA LEU A 485 18.01 10.56 -4.53
C LEU A 485 17.84 9.09 -4.99
N GLU A 486 17.12 8.84 -6.08
CA GLU A 486 16.84 7.50 -6.60
C GLU A 486 18.12 6.68 -6.84
N ARG A 487 19.12 7.31 -7.47
CA ARG A 487 20.41 6.69 -7.80
C ARG A 487 21.36 6.56 -6.59
N GLY A 488 20.99 7.08 -5.42
CA GLY A 488 21.85 7.12 -4.24
C GLY A 488 23.07 8.01 -4.46
N GLU A 489 22.87 9.23 -4.98
CA GLU A 489 23.92 10.19 -5.33
C GLU A 489 24.06 11.34 -4.31
N THR A 490 23.72 11.08 -3.04
CA THR A 490 23.84 12.08 -1.96
C THR A 490 25.24 12.11 -1.36
N HIS A 491 25.54 13.12 -0.54
CA HIS A 491 26.75 13.25 0.26
C HIS A 491 26.87 12.24 1.43
N ASP A 492 25.83 11.46 1.70
CA ASP A 492 25.72 10.58 2.86
C ASP A 492 25.83 9.10 2.45
N ASP A 493 26.94 8.44 2.79
CA ASP A 493 27.20 7.06 2.39
C ASP A 493 26.26 6.04 3.05
N LEU A 494 25.72 6.35 4.22
CA LEU A 494 24.72 5.53 4.92
C LEU A 494 23.34 5.66 4.25
N TRP A 495 22.96 6.87 3.81
CA TRP A 495 21.72 7.07 3.07
C TRP A 495 21.78 6.39 1.70
N ASN A 496 22.87 6.61 0.95
CA ASN A 496 23.09 5.98 -0.35
C ASN A 496 23.06 4.44 -0.24
N ALA A 497 23.66 3.87 0.81
CA ALA A 497 23.61 2.44 1.09
C ALA A 497 22.18 1.94 1.36
N GLY A 498 21.37 2.72 2.09
CA GLY A 498 19.95 2.42 2.30
C GLY A 498 19.15 2.45 1.01
N GLN A 499 19.33 3.46 0.17
CA GLN A 499 18.68 3.54 -1.14
C GLN A 499 19.09 2.36 -2.05
N MET A 500 20.38 2.03 -2.09
CA MET A 500 20.87 0.88 -2.86
C MET A 500 20.35 -0.46 -2.32
N GLN A 501 20.11 -0.59 -1.02
CA GLN A 501 19.40 -1.75 -0.46
C GLN A 501 17.99 -1.84 -1.05
N LEU A 502 17.20 -0.77 -0.94
CA LEU A 502 15.82 -0.72 -1.43
C LEU A 502 15.73 -1.10 -2.92
N VAL A 503 16.56 -0.47 -3.76
CA VAL A 503 16.57 -0.69 -5.21
C VAL A 503 16.96 -2.13 -5.57
N ARG A 504 18.02 -2.67 -4.95
CA ARG A 504 18.61 -3.97 -5.32
C ARG A 504 17.95 -5.18 -4.64
N GLU A 505 17.55 -5.06 -3.38
CA GLU A 505 16.99 -6.17 -2.58
C GLU A 505 15.45 -6.15 -2.51
N GLY A 506 14.79 -5.11 -3.03
CA GLY A 506 13.33 -5.00 -2.98
C GLY A 506 12.76 -4.80 -1.57
N GLY A 507 13.58 -4.30 -0.64
CA GLY A 507 13.17 -3.98 0.72
C GLY A 507 14.25 -3.23 1.46
N LEU A 508 13.85 -2.33 2.37
CA LEU A 508 14.77 -1.53 3.18
C LEU A 508 14.64 -1.94 4.65
N HIS A 509 15.77 -2.15 5.33
CA HIS A 509 15.80 -2.50 6.75
C HIS A 509 14.99 -1.50 7.59
N GLY A 510 14.14 -1.97 8.52
CA GLY A 510 13.16 -1.12 9.21
C GLY A 510 13.76 0.11 9.91
N PHE A 511 14.91 -0.03 10.57
CA PHE A 511 15.63 1.12 11.14
C PHE A 511 16.08 2.13 10.07
N MET A 512 16.50 1.64 8.91
CA MET A 512 16.97 2.47 7.81
C MET A 512 15.83 3.21 7.12
N ARG A 513 14.61 2.66 7.02
CA ARG A 513 13.45 3.40 6.48
C ARG A 513 13.21 4.71 7.23
N MET A 514 13.26 4.66 8.57
CA MET A 514 13.13 5.86 9.42
C MET A 514 14.22 6.90 9.16
N TYR A 515 15.47 6.46 9.02
CA TYR A 515 16.58 7.36 8.70
C TYR A 515 16.41 7.99 7.31
N TRP A 516 16.14 7.12 6.34
CA TRP A 516 16.07 7.42 4.93
C TRP A 516 14.97 8.44 4.60
N ALA A 517 13.73 8.22 5.04
CA ALA A 517 12.62 9.14 4.79
C ALA A 517 12.81 10.50 5.49
N LYS A 518 13.44 10.51 6.67
CA LYS A 518 13.78 11.76 7.39
C LYS A 518 14.85 12.58 6.65
N LYS A 519 15.78 11.92 5.96
CA LYS A 519 16.77 12.61 5.12
C LYS A 519 16.19 13.13 3.81
N ILE A 520 15.19 12.47 3.23
CA ILE A 520 14.42 13.03 2.11
C ILE A 520 13.78 14.37 2.54
N LEU A 521 13.12 14.44 3.71
CA LEU A 521 12.61 15.71 4.26
C LEU A 521 13.71 16.78 4.47
N GLU A 522 14.91 16.39 4.93
CA GLU A 522 16.02 17.33 5.18
C GLU A 522 16.63 17.90 3.88
N TRP A 523 16.54 17.18 2.77
CA TRP A 523 17.29 17.47 1.54
C TRP A 523 16.41 17.72 0.29
N THR A 524 15.10 17.96 0.47
CA THR A 524 14.19 18.40 -0.60
C THR A 524 13.52 19.73 -0.27
N PHE A 525 12.98 20.43 -1.27
CA PHE A 525 12.56 21.83 -1.10
C PHE A 525 11.27 21.99 -0.30
N SER A 526 10.42 20.97 -0.18
CA SER A 526 9.17 21.03 0.58
C SER A 526 8.84 19.69 1.25
N PRO A 527 8.04 19.69 2.34
CA PRO A 527 7.56 18.45 2.97
C PRO A 527 6.60 17.65 2.07
N SER A 528 5.87 18.29 1.16
CA SER A 528 5.00 17.60 0.18
C SER A 528 5.82 16.85 -0.87
N TYR A 529 6.85 17.50 -1.43
CA TYR A 529 7.79 16.85 -2.34
C TYR A 529 8.54 15.71 -1.64
N ALA A 530 8.93 15.91 -0.37
CA ALA A 530 9.57 14.87 0.43
C ALA A 530 8.68 13.64 0.60
N LEU A 531 7.39 13.87 0.89
CA LEU A 531 6.39 12.82 1.05
C LEU A 531 6.16 12.06 -0.27
N ALA A 532 5.91 12.78 -1.37
CA ALA A 532 5.77 12.17 -2.70
C ALA A 532 7.01 11.37 -3.12
N THR A 533 8.21 11.90 -2.88
CA THR A 533 9.49 11.25 -3.20
C THR A 533 9.71 9.98 -2.37
N ALA A 534 9.46 10.02 -1.07
CA ALA A 534 9.59 8.86 -0.20
C ALA A 534 8.52 7.79 -0.49
N GLN A 535 7.28 8.20 -0.81
CA GLN A 535 6.23 7.27 -1.20
C GLN A 535 6.55 6.61 -2.54
N TYR A 536 7.01 7.38 -3.53
CA TYR A 536 7.45 6.87 -4.83
C TYR A 536 8.49 5.77 -4.72
N PHE A 537 9.57 6.01 -3.98
CA PHE A 537 10.60 4.99 -3.81
C PHE A 537 10.11 3.77 -3.03
N ASN A 538 9.31 3.96 -1.97
CA ASN A 538 8.76 2.84 -1.21
C ASN A 538 7.90 1.94 -2.10
N ASP A 539 7.00 2.54 -2.88
CA ASP A 539 5.98 1.79 -3.62
C ASP A 539 6.45 1.30 -4.99
N ARG A 540 7.48 1.92 -5.60
CA ARG A 540 8.10 1.40 -6.82
C ARG A 540 9.08 0.27 -6.57
N TYR A 541 9.82 0.28 -5.46
CA TYR A 541 10.93 -0.65 -5.26
C TYR A 541 10.67 -1.73 -4.21
N ALA A 542 9.92 -1.45 -3.13
CA ALA A 542 9.74 -2.42 -2.05
C ALA A 542 8.63 -3.43 -2.36
N TYR A 543 8.88 -4.71 -2.15
CA TYR A 543 7.85 -5.76 -2.19
C TYR A 543 6.76 -5.58 -1.12
N ASP A 544 7.06 -4.84 -0.05
CA ASP A 544 6.10 -4.42 0.99
C ASP A 544 5.66 -2.94 0.84
N GLY A 545 5.79 -2.41 -0.38
CA GLY A 545 5.24 -1.11 -0.79
C GLY A 545 3.79 -1.20 -1.26
N ASN A 546 3.18 -0.02 -1.49
CA ASN A 546 1.75 0.16 -1.77
C ASN A 546 0.85 -0.51 -0.71
N ASP A 547 1.28 -0.41 0.55
CA ASP A 547 0.64 -1.01 1.73
C ASP A 547 0.45 0.06 2.81
N PRO A 548 -0.59 -0.02 3.66
CA PRO A 548 -0.77 0.90 4.79
C PRO A 548 0.48 1.10 5.66
N ASN A 549 1.32 0.08 5.86
CA ASN A 549 2.58 0.22 6.61
C ASN A 549 3.64 1.06 5.86
N GLY A 550 3.60 1.06 4.53
CA GLY A 550 4.41 1.96 3.69
C GLY A 550 4.01 3.41 3.90
N PHE A 551 2.74 3.75 3.61
CA PHE A 551 2.17 5.08 3.82
C PHE A 551 2.39 5.59 5.25
N VAL A 552 2.14 4.74 6.25
CA VAL A 552 2.28 5.13 7.66
C VAL A 552 3.73 5.16 8.13
N GLY A 553 4.63 4.36 7.57
CA GLY A 553 6.07 4.41 7.84
C GLY A 553 6.74 5.68 7.29
N VAL A 554 6.38 6.07 6.07
CA VAL A 554 6.78 7.35 5.46
C VAL A 554 6.12 8.51 6.22
N GLY A 555 4.82 8.42 6.50
CA GLY A 555 4.07 9.41 7.25
C GLY A 555 4.61 9.64 8.67
N TRP A 556 4.95 8.60 9.42
CA TRP A 556 5.60 8.73 10.73
C TRP A 556 6.95 9.46 10.63
N SER A 557 7.66 9.23 9.53
CA SER A 557 8.96 9.81 9.28
C SER A 557 8.90 11.30 8.91
N ILE A 558 7.92 11.70 8.09
CA ILE A 558 7.82 13.04 7.49
C ILE A 558 6.70 13.87 8.13
N MET A 559 5.49 13.31 8.27
CA MET A 559 4.28 13.96 8.78
C MET A 559 4.09 13.88 10.30
N GLY A 560 4.97 13.17 11.02
CA GLY A 560 4.93 13.04 12.49
C GLY A 560 3.73 12.27 13.06
N ILE A 561 2.92 11.61 12.21
CA ILE A 561 1.79 10.80 12.65
C ILE A 561 2.28 9.68 13.59
N HIS A 562 1.52 9.39 14.64
CA HIS A 562 1.85 8.40 15.67
C HIS A 562 3.16 8.64 16.46
N ASP A 563 3.79 9.81 16.29
CA ASP A 563 4.86 10.32 17.14
C ASP A 563 4.38 11.53 17.98
N MET A 564 5.26 11.99 18.87
CA MET A 564 5.14 13.26 19.59
C MET A 564 6.02 14.33 18.93
N GLY A 565 5.75 15.60 19.23
CA GLY A 565 6.67 16.70 18.91
C GLY A 565 8.00 16.60 19.66
N TRP A 566 9.10 16.89 18.97
CA TRP A 566 10.47 16.90 19.48
C TRP A 566 11.01 18.32 19.60
N LYS A 567 12.25 18.46 20.10
CA LYS A 567 12.94 19.76 20.15
C LYS A 567 13.02 20.35 18.74
N GLU A 568 12.47 21.56 18.61
CA GLU A 568 12.40 22.34 17.38
C GLU A 568 13.78 22.59 16.76
N ARG A 569 13.83 22.49 15.42
CA ARG A 569 15.03 22.58 14.57
C ARG A 569 14.66 23.19 13.23
N PRO A 570 15.61 23.85 12.54
CA PRO A 570 15.41 24.23 11.14
C PRO A 570 15.01 23.04 10.27
N ILE A 571 14.21 23.29 9.23
CA ILE A 571 13.64 22.36 8.24
C ILE A 571 12.63 21.36 8.83
N PHE A 572 12.98 20.68 9.93
CA PHE A 572 12.13 19.68 10.57
C PHE A 572 11.03 20.27 11.45
N GLY A 573 11.20 21.50 11.93
CA GLY A 573 10.48 22.00 13.08
C GLY A 573 10.55 20.99 14.23
N LYS A 574 9.38 20.51 14.67
CA LYS A 574 9.20 19.55 15.77
C LYS A 574 9.15 18.08 15.31
N ILE A 575 9.30 17.77 14.03
CA ILE A 575 9.41 16.38 13.55
C ILE A 575 10.65 15.72 14.16
N ARG A 576 10.56 14.44 14.55
CA ARG A 576 11.69 13.70 15.13
C ARG A 576 12.90 13.72 14.18
N TYR A 577 14.01 14.28 14.63
CA TYR A 577 15.27 14.31 13.89
C TYR A 577 16.09 13.02 14.01
N MET A 578 16.75 12.60 12.92
CA MET A 578 17.75 11.53 12.91
C MET A 578 18.98 11.95 12.10
N ASN A 579 20.19 11.63 12.58
CA ASN A 579 21.44 12.00 11.91
C ASN A 579 22.49 10.89 11.92
N TYR A 580 23.47 11.04 11.02
CA TYR A 580 24.55 10.08 10.79
C TYR A 580 25.31 9.75 12.08
N ALA A 581 25.70 10.77 12.84
CA ALA A 581 26.38 10.59 14.13
C ALA A 581 25.51 9.84 15.17
N GLY A 582 24.19 9.99 15.12
CA GLY A 582 23.23 9.22 15.92
C GLY A 582 23.18 7.75 15.53
N CYS A 583 23.23 7.44 14.23
CA CYS A 583 23.32 6.07 13.73
C CYS A 583 24.66 5.43 14.11
N LYS A 584 25.78 6.16 13.98
CA LYS A 584 27.14 5.72 14.38
C LYS A 584 27.28 5.37 15.86
N ARG A 585 26.43 5.92 16.73
CA ARG A 585 26.35 5.56 18.16
C ARG A 585 25.48 4.34 18.44
N LYS A 586 24.63 3.93 17.50
CA LYS A 586 23.71 2.78 17.63
C LYS A 586 24.26 1.51 16.99
N PHE A 587 24.91 1.62 15.83
CA PHE A 587 25.46 0.49 15.09
C PHE A 587 26.72 0.87 14.31
N LYS A 588 27.42 -0.13 13.76
CA LYS A 588 28.59 0.08 12.89
C LYS A 588 28.10 0.41 11.47
N ILE A 589 28.40 1.62 10.99
CA ILE A 589 27.99 2.08 9.66
C ILE A 589 28.83 1.40 8.57
N ASP A 590 30.15 1.38 8.71
CA ASP A 590 31.07 0.92 7.67
C ASP A 590 30.76 -0.49 7.14
N PRO A 591 30.41 -1.51 7.97
CA PRO A 591 30.04 -2.84 7.46
C PRO A 591 28.71 -2.85 6.71
N PHE A 592 27.73 -2.01 7.08
CA PHE A 592 26.49 -1.86 6.32
C PHE A 592 26.75 -1.21 4.96
N VAL A 593 27.48 -0.09 4.94
CA VAL A 593 27.84 0.63 3.70
C VAL A 593 28.66 -0.25 2.75
N ALA A 594 29.59 -1.05 3.29
CA ALA A 594 30.44 -1.96 2.50
C ALA A 594 29.67 -3.04 1.72
N ARG A 595 28.43 -3.39 2.12
CA ARG A 595 27.57 -4.31 1.35
C ARG A 595 27.07 -3.67 0.04
N TYR A 596 26.90 -2.35 0.01
CA TYR A 596 26.30 -1.63 -1.12
C TYR A 596 27.35 -0.82 -1.88
N ARG A 597 28.14 -1.54 -2.70
CA ARG A 597 29.14 -0.93 -3.60
C ARG A 597 28.53 0.21 -4.42
N GLY A 598 29.23 1.35 -4.46
CA GLY A 598 28.78 2.61 -5.05
C GLY A 598 28.38 3.67 -4.01
N ALA A 599 27.86 3.26 -2.85
CA ALA A 599 27.29 4.20 -1.86
C ALA A 599 28.30 5.23 -1.33
N LYS A 600 29.53 4.76 -1.03
CA LYS A 600 30.62 5.60 -0.53
C LYS A 600 31.28 6.41 -1.64
N GLU A 601 31.43 5.82 -2.82
CA GLU A 601 31.96 6.49 -4.01
C GLU A 601 31.07 7.67 -4.42
N ASN A 602 29.75 7.49 -4.37
CA ASN A 602 28.77 8.53 -4.64
C ASN A 602 28.82 9.66 -3.59
N ALA A 603 28.95 9.32 -2.30
CA ALA A 603 29.13 10.32 -1.23
C ALA A 603 30.37 11.19 -1.44
N VAL A 604 31.50 10.59 -1.82
CA VAL A 604 32.73 11.34 -2.13
C VAL A 604 32.54 12.25 -3.35
N LYS A 605 31.86 11.79 -4.41
CA LYS A 605 31.55 12.61 -5.60
C LYS A 605 30.65 13.81 -5.26
N ALA A 606 29.56 13.58 -4.52
CA ALA A 606 28.61 14.63 -4.14
C ALA A 606 29.27 15.71 -3.26
N LEU A 607 30.11 15.31 -2.30
CA LEU A 607 30.92 16.23 -1.50
C LEU A 607 31.92 17.02 -2.36
N ALA A 608 32.56 16.38 -3.35
CA ALA A 608 33.51 17.03 -4.25
C ALA A 608 32.85 18.06 -5.17
N ALA A 609 31.64 17.77 -5.69
CA ALA A 609 30.88 18.71 -6.52
C ALA A 609 30.58 20.02 -5.77
N LYS A 610 30.01 19.93 -4.56
CA LYS A 610 29.74 21.08 -3.68
C LYS A 610 31.01 21.83 -3.28
N GLY A 611 32.12 21.12 -3.08
CA GLY A 611 33.44 21.71 -2.81
C GLY A 611 34.07 22.43 -4.02
N GLY A 612 33.62 22.15 -5.24
CA GLY A 612 34.05 22.81 -6.47
C GLY A 612 33.45 24.20 -6.65
N GLU A 613 32.16 24.36 -6.34
CA GLU A 613 31.44 25.64 -6.48
C GLU A 613 31.96 26.73 -5.50
N ALA A 614 32.50 26.32 -4.35
CA ALA A 614 33.07 27.22 -3.35
C ALA A 614 34.39 27.92 -3.76
N LYS A 615 34.89 27.73 -5.00
CA LYS A 615 36.20 28.25 -5.46
C LYS A 615 36.16 29.33 -6.55
N VAL A 616 35.15 30.20 -6.57
CA VAL A 616 35.21 31.49 -7.32
C VAL A 616 34.88 32.71 -6.45
N SER A 617 35.61 32.89 -5.35
CA SER A 617 35.70 34.20 -4.68
C SER A 617 37.13 34.48 -4.16
N GLY A 618 38.10 34.42 -5.08
CA GLY A 618 39.50 34.70 -4.81
C GLY A 618 39.75 36.16 -4.38
N LYS A 619 39.61 36.46 -3.08
CA LYS A 619 40.18 37.67 -2.49
C LYS A 619 41.70 37.65 -2.67
N LYS A 620 42.19 38.43 -3.62
CA LYS A 620 43.62 38.78 -3.74
C LYS A 620 44.10 39.34 -2.39
N ARG A 621 44.91 38.58 -1.65
CA ARG A 621 45.84 39.19 -0.69
C ARG A 621 46.88 39.94 -1.52
N LYS A 622 46.94 41.28 -1.36
CA LYS A 622 48.07 42.07 -1.81
C LYS A 622 49.23 41.91 -0.82
N ALA A 623 50.43 41.90 -1.40
CA ALA A 623 51.77 42.11 -0.82
C ALA A 623 51.87 42.10 0.72
#